data_AF-A0A4R6Y0J4-F1
#
_entry.id   AF-A0A4R6Y0J4-F1
#
_cell.length_a   1.000
_cell.length_b   1.000
_cell.length_c   1.000
_cell.angle_alpha   90.00
_cell.angle_beta   90.00
_cell.angle_gamma   90.00
#
_symmetry.space_group_name_H-M   'P 1'
#
loop_
_entity.id
_entity.type
_entity.pdbx_description
1 polymer ?
#
loop_
_entity_poly.entity_id
_entity_poly.type
_entity_poly.pdbx_seq_one_letter_code
_entity_poly.pdbx_strand_id
1 'polypeptide(L)'
;MKRAQTIAGGSFVIGSGKRDEALQKKAVEWGWSKTYDSDHLDGNAVDLWPLDDDGAVNFDSKLQTEIVRAMKQAAKELGVSLDIGAEWKRFKDRPHFALTSARAGA
;
A
#
# COMPACT_ATOMS: atom_id res chain seq x y z
N MET A 1 -5.93 1.83 8.85
CA MET A 1 -6.83 1.13 7.91
C MET A 1 -8.31 1.39 8.16
N LYS A 2 -8.89 1.08 9.33
CA LYS A 2 -10.33 1.30 9.61
C LYS A 2 -10.86 2.67 9.20
N ARG A 3 -10.11 3.74 9.50
CA ARG A 3 -10.51 5.10 9.12
C ARG A 3 -10.58 5.29 7.60
N ALA A 4 -9.60 4.80 6.85
CA ALA A 4 -9.62 4.87 5.39
C ALA A 4 -10.78 4.06 4.79
N GLN A 5 -11.15 2.92 5.38
CA GLN A 5 -12.34 2.15 4.93
C GLN A 5 -13.64 2.93 5.10
N THR A 6 -13.75 3.80 6.12
CA THR A 6 -14.94 4.66 6.27
C THR A 6 -14.96 5.86 5.32
N ILE A 7 -13.83 6.17 4.69
CA ILE A 7 -13.69 7.31 3.76
C ILE A 7 -13.78 6.83 2.31
N ALA A 8 -13.22 5.65 2.01
CA ALA A 8 -13.31 5.04 0.70
C ALA A 8 -14.78 4.74 0.38
N GLY A 9 -15.22 5.11 -0.83
CA GLY A 9 -16.57 4.81 -1.31
C GLY A 9 -16.81 3.31 -1.59
N GLY A 10 -15.78 2.47 -1.45
CA GLY A 10 -15.81 1.04 -1.67
C GLY A 10 -14.86 0.27 -0.75
N SER A 11 -14.94 -1.05 -0.82
CA SER A 11 -14.14 -1.96 0.00
C SER A 11 -12.74 -2.20 -0.58
N PHE A 12 -11.78 -2.52 0.28
CA PHE A 12 -10.43 -2.91 -0.13
C PHE A 12 -9.81 -3.88 0.89
N VAL A 13 -8.82 -4.65 0.42
CA VAL A 13 -8.12 -5.67 1.19
C VAL A 13 -6.62 -5.38 1.26
N ILE A 14 -5.94 -5.94 2.26
CA ILE A 14 -4.47 -6.03 2.29
C ILE A 14 -4.07 -7.20 1.39
N GLY A 15 -3.56 -6.90 0.20
CA GLY A 15 -3.07 -7.91 -0.75
C GLY A 15 -1.67 -8.41 -0.40
N SER A 16 -0.85 -7.56 0.23
CA SER A 16 0.49 -7.89 0.70
C SER A 16 0.79 -7.10 1.97
N GLY A 17 1.32 -7.77 2.99
CA GLY A 17 1.72 -7.16 4.26
C GLY A 17 3.19 -7.44 4.53
N LYS A 18 3.52 -7.89 5.74
CA LYS A 18 4.88 -8.29 6.08
C LYS A 18 5.36 -9.42 5.16
N ARG A 19 6.58 -9.28 4.63
CA ARG A 19 7.29 -10.30 3.86
C ARG A 19 8.51 -10.76 4.64
N ASP A 20 8.89 -12.03 4.48
CA ASP A 20 10.24 -12.47 4.82
C ASP A 20 11.16 -12.33 3.59
N GLU A 21 12.46 -12.59 3.77
CA GLU A 21 13.44 -12.49 2.67
C GLU A 21 13.10 -13.39 1.48
N ALA A 22 12.56 -14.59 1.75
CA ALA A 22 12.19 -15.54 0.71
C ALA A 22 11.02 -15.05 -0.14
N LEU A 23 9.98 -14.49 0.50
CA LEU A 23 8.83 -13.90 -0.17
C LEU A 23 9.20 -12.60 -0.88
N GLN A 24 10.10 -11.79 -0.30
CA GLN A 24 10.63 -10.61 -0.97
C GLN A 24 11.37 -11.00 -2.26
N LYS A 25 12.20 -12.03 -2.20
CA LYS A 25 12.89 -12.55 -3.38
C LYS A 25 11.91 -12.98 -4.47
N LYS A 26 10.88 -13.76 -4.11
CA LYS A 26 9.81 -14.14 -5.05
C LYS A 26 9.08 -12.94 -5.64
N ALA A 27 8.81 -11.91 -4.83
CA ALA A 27 8.14 -10.71 -5.32
C ALA A 27 8.99 -9.94 -6.34
N VAL A 28 10.32 -9.93 -6.20
CA VAL A 28 11.22 -9.38 -7.24
C VAL A 28 11.17 -10.25 -8.51
N GLU A 29 11.24 -11.58 -8.36
CA GLU A 29 11.18 -12.53 -9.49
C GLU A 29 9.85 -12.44 -10.26
N TRP A 30 8.73 -12.24 -9.56
CA TRP A 30 7.41 -12.00 -10.15
C TRP A 30 7.21 -10.58 -10.69
N GLY A 31 8.19 -9.70 -10.47
CA GLY A 31 8.15 -8.31 -10.91
C GLY A 31 7.26 -7.38 -10.07
N TRP A 32 6.74 -7.87 -8.94
CA TRP A 32 5.90 -7.13 -7.98
C TRP A 32 6.73 -6.16 -7.12
N SER A 33 8.03 -6.39 -7.00
CA SER A 33 8.96 -5.42 -6.42
C SER A 33 10.12 -5.15 -7.36
N LYS A 34 10.73 -3.98 -7.24
CA LYS A 34 11.93 -3.59 -8.00
C LYS A 34 13.22 -3.74 -7.20
N THR A 35 13.13 -4.09 -5.92
CA THR A 35 14.26 -4.12 -4.99
C THR A 35 14.10 -5.23 -3.94
N TYR A 36 15.21 -5.75 -3.45
CA TYR A 36 15.22 -6.67 -2.31
C TYR A 36 15.14 -5.93 -0.97
N ASP A 37 15.51 -4.64 -0.95
CA ASP A 37 15.39 -3.77 0.21
C ASP A 37 14.01 -3.11 0.21
N SER A 38 13.12 -3.51 1.13
CA SER A 38 11.71 -3.11 1.13
C SER A 38 11.13 -3.01 2.54
N ASP A 39 10.30 -1.98 2.77
CA ASP A 39 9.61 -1.73 4.05
C ASP A 39 8.65 -2.86 4.48
N HIS A 40 8.30 -3.77 3.56
CA HIS A 40 7.54 -4.97 3.88
C HIS A 40 8.33 -5.96 4.74
N LEU A 41 9.66 -5.96 4.69
CA LEU A 41 10.50 -6.86 5.50
C LEU A 41 10.32 -6.59 7.00
N ASP A 42 10.22 -5.30 7.35
CA ASP A 42 10.06 -4.87 8.74
C ASP A 42 8.59 -4.88 9.20
N GLY A 43 7.64 -5.18 8.29
CA GLY A 43 6.21 -5.15 8.57
C GLY A 43 5.63 -3.74 8.67
N ASN A 44 6.32 -2.74 8.12
CA ASN A 44 5.93 -1.34 8.16
C ASN A 44 5.13 -0.89 6.93
N ALA A 45 4.93 -1.78 5.96
CA ALA A 45 4.25 -1.50 4.71
C ALA A 45 3.15 -2.52 4.39
N VAL A 46 2.18 -2.05 3.62
CA VAL A 46 1.11 -2.86 3.03
C VAL A 46 0.82 -2.41 1.60
N ASP A 47 0.38 -3.37 0.79
CA ASP A 47 -0.22 -3.11 -0.52
C ASP A 47 -1.73 -3.31 -0.45
N LEU A 48 -2.50 -2.30 -0.82
CA LEU A 48 -3.96 -2.29 -0.75
C LEU A 48 -4.61 -2.42 -2.13
N TRP A 49 -5.61 -3.29 -2.21
CA TRP A 49 -6.26 -3.67 -3.46
C TRP A 49 -7.78 -3.50 -3.34
N PRO A 50 -8.46 -2.91 -4.34
CA PRO A 50 -9.90 -2.73 -4.30
C PRO A 50 -10.61 -4.07 -4.36
N LEU A 51 -11.78 -4.12 -3.74
CA LEU A 51 -12.73 -5.20 -3.92
C LEU A 51 -13.93 -4.67 -4.72
N ASP A 52 -14.50 -5.51 -5.58
CA ASP A 52 -15.82 -5.27 -6.15
C ASP A 52 -16.94 -5.61 -5.14
N ASP A 53 -18.19 -5.44 -5.56
CA ASP A 53 -19.38 -5.66 -4.74
C ASP A 53 -19.55 -7.14 -4.31
N ASP A 54 -18.93 -8.07 -5.05
CA ASP A 54 -18.91 -9.51 -4.75
C ASP A 54 -17.72 -9.90 -3.86
N GLY A 55 -16.85 -8.94 -3.51
CA GLY A 55 -15.68 -9.15 -2.66
C GLY A 55 -14.46 -9.72 -3.40
N ALA A 56 -14.48 -9.76 -4.74
CA ALA A 56 -13.33 -10.15 -5.54
C ALA A 56 -12.40 -8.96 -5.79
N VAL A 57 -11.11 -9.25 -5.94
CA VAL A 57 -10.09 -8.23 -6.19
C VAL A 57 -10.32 -7.59 -7.56
N ASN A 58 -10.44 -6.27 -7.59
CA ASN A 58 -10.69 -5.48 -8.79
C ASN A 58 -9.50 -4.55 -9.09
N PHE A 59 -8.94 -4.66 -10.29
CA PHE A 59 -7.76 -3.89 -10.71
C PHE A 59 -8.08 -2.55 -11.37
N ASP A 60 -9.31 -2.05 -11.25
CA ASP A 60 -9.68 -0.74 -11.80
C ASP A 60 -8.85 0.37 -11.15
N SER A 61 -8.10 1.06 -12.01
CA SER A 61 -7.28 2.20 -11.66
C SER A 61 -8.03 3.35 -10.95
N LYS A 62 -9.34 3.52 -11.17
CA LYS A 62 -10.16 4.53 -10.51
C LYS A 62 -10.40 4.16 -9.06
N LEU A 63 -10.80 2.92 -8.79
CA LEU A 63 -10.98 2.40 -7.43
C LEU A 63 -9.67 2.48 -6.64
N GLN A 64 -8.54 2.14 -7.27
CA GLN A 64 -7.23 2.32 -6.63
C GLN A 64 -6.94 3.79 -6.28
N THR A 65 -7.37 4.74 -7.12
CA THR A 65 -7.23 6.17 -6.82
C THR A 65 -8.03 6.58 -5.59
N GLU A 66 -9.22 6.02 -5.41
CA GLU A 66 -10.07 6.29 -4.26
C GLU A 66 -9.43 5.78 -2.97
N ILE A 67 -8.84 4.59 -2.99
CA ILE A 67 -8.04 4.06 -1.86
C ILE A 67 -6.90 5.01 -1.52
N VAL A 68 -6.12 5.46 -2.51
CA VAL A 68 -5.03 6.42 -2.28
C VAL A 68 -5.54 7.71 -1.63
N ARG A 69 -6.65 8.27 -2.12
CA ARG A 69 -7.26 9.48 -1.53
C ARG A 69 -7.72 9.25 -0.10
N ALA A 70 -8.40 8.12 0.17
CA ALA A 70 -8.89 7.76 1.48
C ALA A 70 -7.74 7.52 2.47
N MET A 71 -6.66 6.86 2.05
CA MET A 71 -5.46 6.66 2.86
C MET A 71 -4.77 7.98 3.19
N LYS A 72 -4.61 8.88 2.22
CA LYS A 72 -4.07 10.24 2.45
C LYS A 72 -4.91 11.02 3.45
N GLN A 73 -6.23 11.00 3.28
CA GLN A 73 -7.13 11.71 4.19
C GLN A 73 -7.08 11.12 5.60
N ALA A 74 -7.15 9.79 5.73
CA ALA A 74 -7.06 9.12 7.03
C ALA A 74 -5.73 9.42 7.74
N ALA A 75 -4.62 9.42 7.01
CA ALA A 75 -3.30 9.73 7.55
C ALA A 75 -3.27 11.16 8.11
N LYS A 76 -3.79 12.13 7.35
CA LYS A 76 -3.91 13.53 7.80
C LYS A 76 -4.79 13.67 9.04
N GLU A 77 -5.95 13.03 9.06
CA GLU A 77 -6.89 13.10 10.20
C GLU A 77 -6.32 12.45 11.46
N LEU A 78 -5.51 11.41 11.32
CA LEU A 78 -4.90 10.68 12.43
C LEU A 78 -3.51 11.22 12.82
N GLY A 79 -2.97 12.21 12.10
CA GLY A 79 -1.63 12.72 12.33
C GLY A 79 -0.52 11.70 12.06
N VAL A 80 -0.77 10.73 11.16
CA VAL A 80 0.20 9.70 10.77
C VAL A 80 0.88 10.12 9.47
N SER A 81 2.20 9.97 9.41
CA SER A 81 2.97 10.19 8.19
C SER A 81 3.11 8.87 7.42
N LEU A 82 2.71 8.88 6.15
CA LEU A 82 2.82 7.74 5.25
C LEU A 82 3.74 8.06 4.07
N ASP A 83 4.58 7.10 3.69
CA ASP A 83 5.13 7.04 2.35
C ASP A 83 4.10 6.34 1.46
N ILE A 84 3.77 6.96 0.34
CA ILE A 84 2.66 6.56 -0.52
C ILE A 84 3.22 6.35 -1.92
N GLY A 85 3.28 5.10 -2.36
CA GLY A 85 3.95 4.76 -3.61
C GLY A 85 3.31 5.39 -4.84
N ALA A 86 2.04 5.77 -4.78
CA ALA A 86 1.35 6.54 -5.82
C ALA A 86 1.96 7.93 -6.06
N GLU A 87 2.62 8.52 -5.04
CA GLU A 87 3.20 9.87 -5.08
C GLU A 87 4.69 9.87 -5.43
N TRP A 88 5.33 8.70 -5.54
CA TRP A 88 6.73 8.59 -5.93
C TRP A 88 7.00 9.22 -7.30
N LYS A 89 8.15 9.90 -7.42
CA LYS A 89 8.56 10.56 -8.68
C LYS A 89 8.90 9.57 -9.78
N ARG A 90 9.39 8.38 -9.42
CA ARG A 90 9.76 7.28 -10.32
C ARG A 90 9.22 5.98 -9.72
N PHE A 91 8.96 4.99 -10.59
CA PHE A 91 8.48 3.66 -10.18
C PHE A 91 7.21 3.71 -9.32
N LYS A 92 6.21 4.50 -9.73
CA LYS A 92 4.95 4.65 -8.99
C LYS A 92 4.33 3.30 -8.67
N ASP A 93 4.15 3.06 -7.39
CA ASP A 93 3.54 1.84 -6.85
C ASP A 93 2.25 2.20 -6.12
N ARG A 94 1.13 2.17 -6.85
CA ARG A 94 -0.14 2.74 -6.38
C ARG A 94 -0.79 1.96 -5.22
N PRO A 95 -0.62 0.63 -5.12
CA PRO A 95 -1.04 -0.14 -3.96
C PRO A 95 -0.24 0.15 -2.69
N HIS A 96 0.98 0.66 -2.78
CA HIS A 96 1.92 0.70 -1.66
C HIS A 96 1.70 1.84 -0.67
N PHE A 97 1.67 1.51 0.62
CA PHE A 97 1.64 2.44 1.74
C PHE A 97 2.54 1.96 2.88
N ALA A 98 3.48 2.81 3.32
CA ALA A 98 4.39 2.53 4.42
C ALA A 98 4.38 3.64 5.47
N LEU A 99 4.73 3.34 6.72
CA LEU A 99 4.92 4.37 7.76
C LEU A 99 6.26 5.08 7.56
N THR A 100 6.30 6.42 7.49
CA THR A 100 7.57 7.14 7.25
C THR A 100 8.54 7.06 8.42
N SER A 101 8.05 6.89 9.65
CA SER A 101 8.89 6.71 10.84
C SER A 101 9.65 5.38 10.84
N ALA A 102 9.36 4.47 9.89
CA ALA A 102 10.05 3.20 9.74
C ALA A 102 11.46 3.33 9.16
N ARG A 103 11.80 4.46 8.52
CA ARG A 103 13.17 4.80 8.10
C ARG A 103 13.61 6.12 8.73
N ALA A 104 13.87 6.09 10.03
CA ALA A 104 14.81 7.04 10.61
C ALA A 104 16.24 6.61 10.23
N GLY A 105 16.72 7.02 9.05
CA GLY A 105 18.11 6.84 8.65
C GLY A 105 18.30 6.28 7.24
N ALA A 106 18.47 7.20 6.29
CA ALA A 106 19.43 7.09 5.20
C ALA A 106 20.05 8.47 4.99
#